data_AF-A0A968AX60-F1
#
_entry.id   AF-A0A968AX60-F1
#
_cell.length_a   1.000
_cell.length_b   1.000
_cell.length_c   1.000
_cell.angle_alpha   90.00
_cell.angle_beta   90.00
_cell.angle_gamma   90.00
#
_symmetry.space_group_name_H-M   'P 1'
#
loop_
_entity.id
_entity.type
_entity.pdbx_description
1 polymer ?
#
loop_
_entity_poly.entity_id
_entity_poly.type
_entity_poly.pdbx_seq_one_letter_code
_entity_poly.pdbx_strand_id
1 'polypeptide(L)' 'PPEREDEPFISHLILLQQNGIYILETMNTGALVRDEAHEFLFVLGQPKVRGAVQMFINPIAIR' A
#
# COMPACT_ATOMS: atom_id res chain seq x y z
N PRO A 1 -3.38 -12.54 4.39
CA PRO A 1 -4.06 -13.75 4.91
C PRO A 1 -3.86 -13.80 6.42
N PRO A 2 -4.81 -14.34 7.20
CA PRO A 2 -4.63 -14.49 8.64
C PRO A 2 -3.45 -15.42 8.91
N GLU A 3 -2.72 -15.16 10.01
CA GLU A 3 -1.56 -15.98 10.42
C GLU A 3 -2.00 -17.40 10.81
N ARG A 4 -3.20 -17.52 11.38
CA ARG A 4 -3.89 -18.78 11.63
C ARG A 4 -5.14 -18.88 10.76
N GLU A 5 -5.33 -20.01 10.09
CA GLU A 5 -6.43 -20.19 9.13
C GLU A 5 -7.83 -20.10 9.77
N ASP A 6 -7.94 -20.41 11.08
CA ASP A 6 -9.19 -20.35 11.84
C ASP A 6 -9.55 -18.92 12.33
N GLU A 7 -8.68 -17.95 12.09
CA GLU A 7 -8.83 -16.59 12.61
C GLU A 7 -9.19 -15.56 11.52
N PRO A 8 -9.89 -14.47 11.90
CA PRO A 8 -10.13 -13.35 10.98
C PRO A 8 -8.84 -12.63 10.58
N PHE A 9 -8.79 -12.08 9.37
CA PHE A 9 -7.68 -11.21 8.95
C PHE A 9 -7.88 -9.79 9.48
N ILE A 10 -7.35 -9.53 10.68
CA ILE A 10 -7.61 -8.28 11.43
C ILE A 10 -6.73 -7.10 11.02
N SER A 11 -5.70 -7.31 10.21
CA SER A 11 -4.72 -6.27 9.85
C SER A 11 -5.36 -5.05 9.19
N HIS A 12 -6.29 -5.27 8.25
CA HIS A 12 -7.05 -4.18 7.62
C HIS A 12 -7.82 -3.34 8.65
N LEU A 13 -8.41 -3.97 9.69
CA LEU A 13 -9.13 -3.25 10.74
C LEU A 13 -8.18 -2.42 11.60
N ILE A 14 -7.06 -3.01 12.02
CA ILE A 14 -6.06 -2.31 12.82
C ILE A 14 -5.51 -1.12 12.04
N LEU A 15 -5.06 -1.33 10.80
CA LEU A 15 -4.43 -0.28 10.01
C LEU A 15 -5.44 0.81 9.61
N LEU A 16 -6.54 0.45 8.96
CA LEU A 16 -7.48 1.43 8.41
C LEU A 16 -8.38 2.03 9.49
N GLN A 17 -9.10 1.19 10.24
CA GLN A 17 -10.18 1.64 11.14
C GLN A 17 -9.64 2.19 12.46
N GLN A 18 -8.63 1.56 13.05
CA GLN A 18 -8.12 1.97 14.36
C GLN A 18 -7.04 3.04 14.26
N ASN A 19 -6.22 3.02 13.19
CA ASN A 19 -5.05 3.89 13.06
C ASN A 19 -5.09 4.85 11.86
N GLY A 20 -6.06 4.73 10.94
CA GLY A 20 -6.14 5.60 9.75
C GLY A 20 -4.97 5.44 8.78
N ILE A 21 -4.27 4.30 8.82
CA ILE A 21 -3.13 3.97 7.97
C ILE A 21 -3.64 3.32 6.68
N TYR A 22 -3.36 3.95 5.55
CA TYR A 22 -3.69 3.43 4.22
C TYR A 22 -2.80 2.25 3.83
N ILE A 23 -3.38 1.34 3.04
CA ILE A 23 -2.70 0.13 2.58
C ILE A 23 -2.44 0.25 1.07
N LEU A 24 -1.21 -0.07 0.66
CA LEU A 24 -0.83 -0.20 -0.75
C LEU A 24 -0.68 -1.69 -1.07
N GLU A 25 -1.49 -2.17 -2.01
CA GLU A 25 -1.52 -3.58 -2.40
C GLU A 25 -0.99 -3.75 -3.83
N THR A 26 -0.41 -4.92 -4.10
CA THR A 26 0.02 -5.32 -5.44
C THR A 26 1.07 -4.38 -6.09
N MET A 27 1.94 -3.77 -5.27
CA MET A 27 3.05 -2.96 -5.78
C MET A 27 4.14 -3.83 -6.42
N ASN A 28 4.70 -3.37 -7.54
CA ASN A 28 5.90 -3.96 -8.12
C ASN A 28 7.15 -3.24 -7.58
N THR A 29 7.87 -3.90 -6.68
CA THR A 29 9.10 -3.39 -6.06
C THR A 29 10.37 -4.00 -6.66
N GLY A 30 10.26 -4.85 -7.69
CA GLY A 30 11.39 -5.62 -8.21
C GLY A 30 12.51 -4.77 -8.80
N ALA A 31 12.19 -3.61 -9.38
CA ALA A 31 13.21 -2.66 -9.84
C ALA A 31 13.97 -2.03 -8.67
N LEU A 32 13.26 -1.61 -7.62
CA LEU A 32 13.87 -1.03 -6.41
C LEU A 32 14.84 -2.00 -5.73
N VAL A 33 14.46 -3.28 -5.65
CA VAL A 33 15.31 -4.33 -5.09
C VAL A 33 16.59 -4.51 -5.90
N ARG A 34 16.50 -4.54 -7.24
CA ARG A 34 17.68 -4.67 -8.12
C ARG A 34 18.62 -3.48 -8.03
N ASP A 35 18.08 -2.30 -7.77
CA ASP A 35 18.83 -1.04 -7.68
C ASP A 35 19.34 -0.74 -6.26
N GLU A 36 19.12 -1.67 -5.31
CA GLU A 36 19.42 -1.53 -3.87
C GLU A 36 18.87 -0.20 -3.30
N ALA A 37 17.72 0.24 -3.83
CA ALA A 37 17.09 1.51 -3.48
C ALA A 37 16.15 1.31 -2.29
N HIS A 38 16.66 1.55 -1.08
CA HIS A 38 15.90 1.43 0.16
C HIS A 38 15.28 2.75 0.64
N GLU A 39 15.85 3.88 0.21
CA GLU A 39 15.37 5.22 0.51
C GLU A 39 15.27 6.01 -0.79
N PHE A 40 14.11 6.63 -1.02
CA PHE A 40 13.80 7.38 -2.21
C PHE A 40 12.62 8.30 -1.93
N LEU A 41 12.48 9.35 -2.73
CA LEU A 41 11.26 10.15 -2.72
C LEU A 41 10.13 9.32 -3.32
N PHE A 42 9.14 8.98 -2.49
CA PHE A 42 7.93 8.29 -2.93
C PHE A 42 6.85 9.32 -3.33
N VAL A 43 6.37 9.20 -4.56
CA VAL A 43 5.28 10.03 -5.09
C VAL A 43 4.10 9.14 -5.42
N LEU A 44 2.93 9.50 -4.89
CA LEU A 44 1.67 8.82 -5.17
C LEU A 44 0.79 9.72 -6.03
N GLY A 45 0.55 9.32 -7.28
CA GLY A 45 -0.48 9.93 -8.11
C GLY A 45 -1.81 9.20 -7.96
N GLN A 46 -2.78 9.81 -7.27
CA GLN A 46 -4.16 9.29 -7.18
C GLN A 46 -5.17 10.11 -8.01
N PRO A 47 -6.13 9.46 -8.70
CA PRO A 47 -7.27 10.16 -9.30
C PRO A 47 -8.19 10.73 -8.23
N LYS A 48 -8.76 11.93 -8.46
CA LYS A 48 -9.71 12.55 -7.54
C LYS A 48 -11.13 12.09 -7.81
N VAL A 49 -11.52 10.95 -7.23
CA VAL A 49 -12.87 10.39 -7.32
C VAL A 49 -13.57 10.51 -5.96
N ARG A 50 -14.77 11.08 -5.94
CA ARG A 50 -15.55 11.25 -4.71
C ARG A 50 -16.34 9.97 -4.42
N GLY A 51 -16.30 9.50 -3.17
CA GLY A 51 -17.07 8.35 -2.69
C GLY A 51 -16.43 6.98 -2.95
N ALA A 52 -15.24 6.94 -3.55
CA ALA A 52 -14.47 5.72 -3.70
C ALA A 52 -13.82 5.30 -2.37
N VAL A 53 -13.79 4.00 -2.11
CA VAL A 53 -13.14 3.39 -0.92
C VAL A 53 -11.76 2.80 -1.22
N GLN A 54 -11.43 2.68 -2.52
CA GLN A 54 -10.14 2.19 -3.04
C GLN A 54 -9.90 2.83 -4.41
N MET A 55 -8.64 2.97 -4.79
CA MET A 55 -8.25 3.59 -6.06
C MET A 55 -7.10 2.84 -6.72
N PHE A 56 -7.09 2.84 -8.05
CA PHE A 56 -5.86 2.58 -8.80
C PHE A 56 -4.93 3.79 -8.66
N ILE A 57 -3.63 3.51 -8.57
CA ILE A 57 -2.60 4.51 -8.31
C ILE A 57 -1.45 4.33 -9.29
N ASN A 58 -0.66 5.38 -9.47
CA ASN A 58 0.64 5.30 -10.13
C ASN A 58 1.74 5.69 -9.13
N PRO A 59 2.29 4.71 -8.38
CA PRO A 59 3.39 4.96 -7.45
C PRO A 59 4.70 5.16 -8.23
N ILE A 60 5.43 6.23 -7.93
CA ILE A 60 6.73 6.53 -8.52
C ILE A 60 7.76 6.69 -7.41
N ALA A 61 8.90 6.03 -7.56
CA ALA A 61 10.08 6.23 -6.74
C ALA A 61 11.08 7.10 -7.52
N ILE A 62 11.59 8.16 -6.86
CA ILE A 62 12.60 9.06 -7.42
C ILE A 62 13.82 9.02 -6.51
N ARG A 63 14.98 8.73 -7.09
CA ARG A 63 16.29 8.69 -6.43
C ARG A 63 17.20 9.76 -7.01
#